data_AF-M1EE31-F1
#
_entry.id   AF-M1EE31-F1
#
_cell.length_a   1.000
_cell.length_b   1.000
_cell.length_c   1.000
_cell.angle_alpha   90.00
_cell.angle_beta   90.00
_cell.angle_gamma   90.00
#
_symmetry.space_group_name_H-M   'P 1'
#
loop_
_entity.id
_entity.type
_entity.pdbx_description
1 polymer ?
#
loop_
_entity_poly.entity_id
_entity_poly.type
_entity_poly.pdbx_seq_one_letter_code
_entity_poly.pdbx_strand_id
1 'polypeptide(L)'
;DIFRAKKLLPSFGKMLENIFLPLFEATINPQDHQELHLFLRTAPPAQVTGFDSVDDESKHSDHMFSDKSPSPDVWTSEQNPPYSYYLYYMYANIMVLNNLRRERGLSTFLFRPHCGEAGSITHLVSAFLTADNISHGLLLKKSPVLQYLYYLAQIPIAMSPLSNNSLFLEYSKNPLREFLHKGLHVSLSTD
;
A
#
# COMPACT_ATOMS: atom_id res chain seq x y z
N ASP A 1 -7.98 14.68 7.96
CA ASP A 1 -7.20 14.67 6.69
C ASP A 1 -6.63 16.08 6.44
N ILE A 2 -5.31 16.19 6.23
CA ILE A 2 -4.61 17.47 6.02
C ILE A 2 -5.08 18.17 4.73
N PHE A 3 -5.29 17.43 3.64
CA PHE A 3 -5.74 17.99 2.37
C PHE A 3 -7.17 18.49 2.47
N ARG A 4 -8.01 17.74 3.21
CA ARG A 4 -9.38 18.15 3.49
C ARG A 4 -9.45 19.38 4.39
N ALA A 5 -8.67 19.43 5.47
CA ALA A 5 -8.59 20.57 6.37
C ALA A 5 -8.10 21.85 5.65
N LYS A 6 -7.19 21.70 4.69
CA LYS A 6 -6.73 22.78 3.82
C LYS A 6 -7.67 23.08 2.64
N LYS A 7 -8.81 22.37 2.53
CA LYS A 7 -9.79 22.49 1.45
C LYS A 7 -9.21 22.29 0.05
N LEU A 8 -8.14 21.50 -0.06
CA LEU A 8 -7.49 21.17 -1.33
C LEU A 8 -8.21 20.05 -2.07
N LEU A 9 -8.85 19.12 -1.34
CA LEU A 9 -9.56 17.99 -1.92
C LEU A 9 -11.04 17.98 -1.47
N PRO A 10 -11.99 17.88 -2.41
CA PRO A 10 -13.42 17.87 -2.13
C PRO A 10 -13.92 16.53 -1.56
N SER A 11 -13.23 15.43 -1.85
CA SER A 11 -13.57 14.07 -1.40
C SER A 11 -12.35 13.16 -1.52
N PHE A 12 -12.44 11.96 -0.92
CA PHE A 12 -11.43 10.91 -1.13
C PHE A 12 -11.38 10.46 -2.59
N GLY A 13 -12.53 10.41 -3.26
CA GLY A 13 -12.63 10.09 -4.69
C GLY A 13 -11.78 11.02 -5.55
N LYS A 14 -11.77 12.32 -5.25
CA LYS A 14 -10.91 13.26 -5.99
C LYS A 14 -9.42 13.01 -5.78
N MET A 15 -9.02 12.51 -4.61
CA MET A 15 -7.63 12.09 -4.37
C MET A 15 -7.26 10.91 -5.29
N LEU A 16 -8.11 9.89 -5.36
CA LEU A 16 -7.90 8.74 -6.24
C LEU A 16 -7.89 9.16 -7.70
N GLU A 17 -8.81 10.04 -8.11
CA GLU A 17 -8.86 10.57 -9.48
C GLU A 17 -7.55 11.28 -9.84
N ASN A 18 -7.02 12.14 -8.96
CA ASN A 18 -5.76 12.84 -9.21
C ASN A 18 -4.56 11.89 -9.37
N ILE A 19 -4.62 10.69 -8.78
CA ILE A 19 -3.57 9.67 -8.92
C ILE A 19 -3.80 8.84 -10.19
N PHE A 20 -5.00 8.28 -10.36
CA PHE A 20 -5.24 7.23 -11.35
C PHE A 20 -5.72 7.75 -12.70
N LEU A 21 -6.48 8.84 -12.76
CA LEU A 21 -6.98 9.37 -14.04
C LEU A 21 -5.84 9.69 -15.02
N PRO A 22 -4.77 10.41 -14.63
CA PRO A 22 -3.65 10.67 -15.55
C PRO A 22 -2.95 9.39 -16.02
N LEU A 23 -2.92 8.35 -15.19
CA LEU A 23 -2.32 7.06 -15.53
C LEU A 23 -3.18 6.27 -16.52
N PHE A 24 -4.51 6.34 -16.36
CA PHE A 24 -5.44 5.78 -17.33
C PHE A 24 -5.35 6.53 -18.66
N GLU A 25 -5.33 7.86 -18.66
CA GLU A 25 -5.18 8.68 -19.86
C GLU A 25 -3.87 8.37 -20.60
N ALA A 26 -2.74 8.34 -19.89
CA ALA A 26 -1.44 7.98 -20.47
C ALA A 26 -1.34 6.51 -20.92
N THR A 27 -2.17 5.64 -20.34
CA THR A 27 -2.31 4.26 -20.81
C THR A 27 -3.17 4.19 -22.07
N ILE A 28 -4.26 4.97 -22.14
CA ILE A 28 -5.21 5.01 -23.26
C ILE A 28 -4.60 5.70 -24.48
N ASN A 29 -3.98 6.85 -24.30
CA ASN A 29 -3.31 7.59 -25.36
C ASN A 29 -1.88 7.98 -24.98
N PRO A 30 -0.91 7.06 -25.13
CA PRO A 30 0.50 7.34 -24.87
C PRO A 30 1.09 8.53 -25.66
N GLN A 31 0.53 8.85 -26.82
CA GLN A 31 1.06 9.90 -27.69
C GLN A 31 0.74 11.31 -27.19
N ASP A 32 -0.40 11.48 -26.52
CA ASP A 32 -0.77 12.76 -25.92
C ASP A 32 -0.13 12.95 -24.53
N HIS A 33 0.47 11.88 -23.98
CA HIS A 33 1.09 11.86 -22.65
C HIS A 33 2.49 11.25 -22.69
N GLN A 34 3.33 11.66 -23.65
CA GLN A 34 4.63 11.01 -23.92
C GLN A 34 5.57 10.98 -22.71
N GLU A 35 5.73 12.11 -22.00
CA GLU A 35 6.62 12.18 -20.84
C GLU A 35 6.19 11.22 -19.73
N LEU A 36 4.90 11.23 -19.40
CA LEU A 36 4.34 10.33 -18.40
C LEU A 36 4.42 8.86 -18.87
N HIS A 37 4.12 8.57 -20.13
CA HIS A 37 4.22 7.23 -20.67
C HIS A 37 5.67 6.67 -20.57
N LEU A 38 6.67 7.48 -20.91
CA LEU A 38 8.07 7.13 -20.78
C LEU A 38 8.46 6.90 -19.32
N PHE A 39 8.00 7.77 -18.41
CA PHE A 39 8.20 7.62 -16.97
C PHE A 39 7.57 6.33 -16.40
N LEU A 40 6.41 5.92 -16.90
CA LEU A 40 5.74 4.71 -16.44
C LEU A 40 6.32 3.42 -17.04
N ARG A 41 7.24 3.52 -18.01
CA ARG A 41 7.76 2.34 -18.71
C ARG A 41 8.78 1.63 -17.81
N THR A 42 8.63 0.31 -17.68
CA THR A 42 9.57 -0.54 -16.92
C THR A 42 10.74 -1.07 -17.77
N ALA A 43 10.88 -0.59 -19.01
CA ALA A 43 12.07 -0.91 -19.81
C ALA A 43 13.30 -0.26 -19.15
N PRO A 44 14.43 -0.97 -19.00
CA PRO A 44 15.59 -0.47 -18.28
C PRO A 44 16.06 0.90 -18.80
N PRO A 45 16.33 1.86 -17.90
CA PRO A 45 16.07 1.81 -16.45
C PRO A 45 14.57 1.98 -16.14
N ALA A 46 13.98 1.00 -15.43
CA ALA A 46 12.59 1.07 -15.00
C ALA A 46 12.41 2.23 -14.02
N GLN A 47 11.52 3.18 -14.35
CA GLN A 47 11.35 4.38 -13.53
C GLN A 47 10.25 4.20 -12.47
N VAL A 48 9.14 3.53 -12.81
CA VAL A 48 8.08 3.20 -11.85
C VAL A 48 7.77 1.70 -11.89
N THR A 49 7.83 1.06 -10.72
CA THR A 49 7.60 -0.39 -10.58
C THR A 49 6.43 -0.74 -9.67
N GLY A 50 5.94 0.20 -8.86
CA GLY A 50 4.87 -0.07 -7.93
C GLY A 50 4.38 1.17 -7.19
N PHE A 51 3.30 0.97 -6.44
CA PHE A 51 2.71 1.94 -5.54
C PHE A 51 2.99 1.52 -4.10
N ASP A 52 3.44 2.48 -3.31
CA ASP A 52 3.62 2.34 -1.88
C ASP A 52 2.77 3.40 -1.18
N SER A 53 1.98 2.98 -0.20
CA SER A 53 1.10 3.85 0.59
C SER A 53 1.69 3.99 1.98
N VAL A 54 1.81 5.23 2.46
CA VAL A 54 2.44 5.57 3.75
C VAL A 54 1.56 6.54 4.54
N ASP A 55 1.51 6.34 5.87
CA ASP A 55 1.08 7.32 6.89
C ASP A 55 1.53 6.77 8.26
N ASP A 56 1.36 7.57 9.31
CA ASP A 56 1.50 7.14 10.70
C ASP A 56 0.40 6.12 11.06
N GLU A 57 0.74 4.83 10.95
CA GLU A 57 -0.16 3.71 11.22
C GLU A 57 -0.69 3.67 12.67
N SER A 58 -0.06 4.40 13.61
CA SER A 58 -0.47 4.41 15.02
C SER A 58 -1.74 5.24 15.28
N LYS A 59 -2.11 6.12 14.34
CA LYS A 59 -3.33 6.92 14.43
C LYS A 59 -4.55 6.01 14.39
N HIS A 60 -5.36 6.09 15.42
CA HIS A 60 -6.59 5.33 15.49
C HIS A 60 -7.61 5.88 14.50
N SER A 61 -8.23 4.97 13.73
CA SER A 61 -9.41 5.27 12.93
C SER A 61 -10.65 4.81 13.68
N ASP A 62 -11.56 5.73 14.00
CA ASP A 62 -12.81 5.43 14.72
C ASP A 62 -13.80 4.57 13.91
N HIS A 63 -13.54 4.39 12.61
CA HIS A 63 -14.41 3.66 11.69
C HIS A 63 -13.69 2.46 11.10
N MET A 64 -14.29 1.27 11.24
CA MET A 64 -13.86 0.08 10.51
C MET A 64 -14.46 0.08 9.10
N PHE A 65 -13.63 -0.16 8.09
CA PHE A 65 -14.10 -0.34 6.71
C PHE A 65 -15.05 -1.55 6.63
N SER A 66 -16.23 -1.32 6.04
CA SER A 66 -17.28 -2.33 5.87
C SER A 66 -18.15 -2.00 4.66
N ASP A 67 -19.07 -2.91 4.34
CA ASP A 67 -20.19 -2.72 3.42
C ASP A 67 -21.01 -1.43 3.59
N LYS A 68 -21.01 -0.83 4.80
CA LYS A 68 -21.71 0.42 5.12
C LYS A 68 -20.85 1.66 4.92
N SER A 69 -19.57 1.48 4.62
CA SER A 69 -18.67 2.61 4.39
C SER A 69 -19.08 3.35 3.12
N PRO A 70 -19.08 4.69 3.13
CA PRO A 70 -19.43 5.47 1.94
C PRO A 70 -18.45 5.22 0.81
N SER A 71 -18.88 5.43 -0.45
CA SER A 71 -17.98 5.39 -1.61
C SER A 71 -16.99 6.57 -1.59
N PRO A 72 -15.89 6.50 -2.35
CA PRO A 72 -14.85 7.53 -2.34
C PRO A 72 -15.39 8.93 -2.66
N ASP A 73 -16.32 9.02 -3.62
CA ASP A 73 -16.88 10.28 -4.09
C ASP A 73 -17.74 10.97 -3.03
N VAL A 74 -18.37 10.18 -2.15
CA VAL A 74 -19.23 10.69 -1.07
C VAL A 74 -18.51 10.74 0.27
N TRP A 75 -17.29 10.20 0.38
CA TRP A 75 -16.42 10.40 1.54
C TRP A 75 -15.90 11.84 1.56
N THR A 76 -16.68 12.69 2.23
CA THR A 76 -16.46 14.14 2.35
C THR A 76 -16.15 14.58 3.78
N SER A 77 -16.06 13.62 4.71
CA SER A 77 -15.73 13.84 6.10
C SER A 77 -14.33 14.48 6.27
N GLU A 78 -14.16 15.26 7.34
CA GLU A 78 -12.84 15.78 7.76
C GLU A 78 -11.94 14.68 8.36
N GLN A 79 -12.54 13.59 8.86
CA GLN A 79 -11.80 12.42 9.33
C GLN A 79 -11.18 11.66 8.16
N ASN A 80 -9.94 11.22 8.34
CA ASN A 80 -9.24 10.41 7.34
C ASN A 80 -9.95 9.04 7.23
N PRO A 81 -10.14 8.47 6.02
CA PRO A 81 -10.61 7.10 5.89
C PRO A 81 -9.68 6.12 6.63
N PRO A 82 -10.22 4.99 7.13
CA PRO A 82 -9.39 3.97 7.77
C PRO A 82 -8.40 3.36 6.77
N TYR A 83 -7.28 2.83 7.26
CA TYR A 83 -6.22 2.37 6.37
C TYR A 83 -6.64 1.23 5.44
N SER A 84 -7.51 0.34 5.91
CA SER A 84 -8.11 -0.71 5.06
C SER A 84 -8.93 -0.17 3.89
N TYR A 85 -9.54 1.02 4.05
CA TYR A 85 -10.23 1.73 2.96
C TYR A 85 -9.24 2.19 1.90
N TYR A 86 -8.12 2.79 2.32
CA TYR A 86 -7.03 3.17 1.41
C TYR A 86 -6.51 1.95 0.64
N LEU A 87 -6.15 0.88 1.34
CA LEU A 87 -5.62 -0.34 0.72
C LEU A 87 -6.59 -0.93 -0.32
N TYR A 88 -7.88 -0.98 0.00
CA TYR A 88 -8.89 -1.50 -0.92
C TYR A 88 -9.01 -0.67 -2.19
N TYR A 89 -9.20 0.65 -2.07
CA TYR A 89 -9.41 1.50 -3.26
C TYR A 89 -8.13 1.72 -4.06
N MET A 90 -6.95 1.73 -3.44
CA MET A 90 -5.67 1.69 -4.14
C MET A 90 -5.55 0.40 -4.95
N TYR A 91 -5.76 -0.76 -4.31
CA TYR A 91 -5.74 -2.05 -4.98
C TYR A 91 -6.72 -2.14 -6.14
N ALA A 92 -7.99 -1.73 -5.93
CA ALA A 92 -9.01 -1.80 -6.97
C ALA A 92 -8.63 -1.00 -8.21
N ASN A 93 -8.12 0.23 -8.04
CA ASN A 93 -7.67 1.06 -9.15
C ASN A 93 -6.40 0.50 -9.82
N ILE A 94 -5.41 0.07 -9.04
CA ILE A 94 -4.18 -0.55 -9.56
C ILE A 94 -4.51 -1.80 -10.38
N MET A 95 -5.42 -2.64 -9.90
CA MET A 95 -5.82 -3.88 -10.57
C MET A 95 -6.46 -3.58 -11.94
N VAL A 96 -7.42 -2.65 -11.98
CA VAL A 96 -8.08 -2.26 -13.23
C VAL A 96 -7.08 -1.63 -14.21
N LEU A 97 -6.23 -0.72 -13.73
CA LEU A 97 -5.18 -0.10 -14.54
C LEU A 97 -4.20 -1.14 -15.09
N ASN A 98 -3.75 -2.08 -14.25
CA ASN A 98 -2.84 -3.14 -14.66
C ASN A 98 -3.46 -4.06 -15.71
N ASN A 99 -4.75 -4.38 -15.61
CA ASN A 99 -5.44 -5.18 -16.62
C ASN A 99 -5.44 -4.47 -17.97
N LEU A 100 -5.80 -3.18 -18.00
CA LEU A 100 -5.76 -2.39 -19.23
C LEU A 100 -4.33 -2.29 -19.80
N ARG A 101 -3.34 -2.04 -18.94
CA ARG A 101 -1.93 -1.93 -19.36
C ARG A 101 -1.45 -3.26 -19.94
N ARG A 102 -1.80 -4.39 -19.31
CA ARG A 102 -1.43 -5.73 -19.77
C ARG A 102 -2.06 -6.07 -21.13
N GLU A 103 -3.34 -5.77 -21.33
CA GLU A 103 -4.02 -5.96 -22.62
C GLU A 103 -3.34 -5.19 -23.76
N ARG A 104 -2.68 -4.07 -23.43
CA ARG A 104 -1.93 -3.24 -24.37
C ARG A 104 -0.44 -3.57 -24.46
N GLY A 105 0.03 -4.62 -23.80
CA GLY A 105 1.45 -4.98 -23.76
C GLY A 105 2.33 -3.97 -23.04
N LEU A 106 1.76 -3.15 -22.14
CA LEU A 106 2.48 -2.18 -21.33
C LEU A 106 2.89 -2.77 -19.98
N SER A 107 3.85 -2.13 -19.34
CA SER A 107 4.32 -2.46 -18.00
C SER A 107 3.22 -2.34 -16.95
N THR A 108 3.22 -3.20 -15.93
CA THR A 108 2.28 -3.14 -14.80
C THR A 108 2.99 -2.70 -13.52
N PHE A 109 2.21 -2.35 -12.50
CA PHE A 109 2.69 -1.88 -11.21
C PHE A 109 2.35 -2.87 -10.10
N LEU A 110 3.25 -3.05 -9.16
CA LEU A 110 2.99 -3.83 -7.95
C LEU A 110 2.41 -2.94 -6.85
N PHE A 111 1.59 -3.48 -5.97
CA PHE A 111 1.11 -2.79 -4.78
C PHE A 111 1.88 -3.25 -3.54
N ARG A 112 2.60 -2.31 -2.93
CA ARG A 112 3.69 -2.56 -1.97
C ARG A 112 3.60 -1.63 -0.75
N PRO A 113 2.48 -1.60 -0.02
CA PRO A 113 2.26 -0.64 1.06
C PRO A 113 3.18 -0.85 2.27
N HIS A 114 3.50 0.24 2.97
CA HIS A 114 3.94 0.19 4.36
C HIS A 114 2.81 -0.34 5.24
N CYS A 115 3.03 -1.45 5.95
CA CYS A 115 1.94 -2.10 6.66
C CYS A 115 2.41 -2.90 7.88
N GLY A 116 1.75 -2.66 9.00
CA GLY A 116 1.94 -3.40 10.23
C GLY A 116 3.23 -3.02 10.96
N GLU A 117 3.74 -1.80 10.78
CA GLU A 117 4.73 -1.24 11.71
C GLU A 117 4.08 -0.96 13.07
N ALA A 118 2.93 -0.31 13.03
CA ALA A 118 2.09 0.06 14.17
C ALA A 118 0.60 -0.09 13.81
N GLY A 119 -0.28 0.35 14.70
CA GLY A 119 -1.73 0.36 14.43
C GLY A 119 -2.46 -0.97 14.64
N SER A 120 -3.56 -1.14 13.91
CA SER A 120 -4.44 -2.29 14.04
C SER A 120 -3.94 -3.50 13.25
N ILE A 121 -4.14 -4.70 13.81
CA ILE A 121 -3.84 -5.96 13.09
C ILE A 121 -4.63 -6.10 11.79
N THR A 122 -5.77 -5.41 11.68
CA THR A 122 -6.61 -5.42 10.47
C THR A 122 -5.92 -4.82 9.25
N HIS A 123 -4.90 -3.96 9.44
CA HIS A 123 -4.06 -3.47 8.34
C HIS A 123 -3.39 -4.63 7.61
N LEU A 124 -2.78 -5.55 8.37
CA LEU A 124 -2.09 -6.73 7.83
C LEU A 124 -3.05 -7.74 7.20
N VAL A 125 -4.29 -7.83 7.70
CA VAL A 125 -5.36 -8.62 7.06
C VAL A 125 -5.70 -8.05 5.69
N SER A 126 -5.92 -6.73 5.61
CA SER A 126 -6.23 -6.07 4.35
C SER A 126 -5.07 -6.18 3.36
N ALA A 127 -3.84 -5.91 3.79
CA ALA A 127 -2.66 -6.04 2.92
C ALA A 127 -2.43 -7.49 2.46
N PHE A 128 -2.67 -8.49 3.30
CA PHE A 128 -2.59 -9.90 2.89
C PHE A 128 -3.52 -10.22 1.70
N LEU A 129 -4.69 -9.59 1.66
CA LEU A 129 -5.68 -9.82 0.61
C LEU A 129 -5.43 -9.01 -0.66
N THR A 130 -4.70 -7.90 -0.58
CA THR A 130 -4.64 -6.91 -1.67
C THR A 130 -3.24 -6.55 -2.16
N ALA A 131 -2.20 -6.77 -1.37
CA ALA A 131 -0.85 -6.33 -1.67
C ALA A 131 0.03 -7.46 -2.23
N ASP A 132 0.97 -7.09 -3.10
CA ASP A 132 2.00 -8.00 -3.63
C ASP A 132 3.15 -8.20 -2.64
N ASN A 133 3.41 -7.22 -1.77
CA ASN A 133 4.32 -7.29 -0.62
C ASN A 133 4.01 -6.19 0.39
N ILE A 134 4.67 -6.22 1.55
CA ILE A 134 4.56 -5.17 2.57
C ILE A 134 5.93 -4.70 3.07
N SER A 135 5.98 -3.45 3.52
CA SER A 135 7.09 -2.93 4.34
C SER A 135 6.74 -3.00 5.83
N HIS A 136 7.74 -3.25 6.69
CA HIS A 136 7.69 -3.44 8.15
C HIS A 136 7.16 -4.81 8.64
N GLY A 137 5.85 -5.04 8.65
CA GLY A 137 5.25 -6.29 9.14
C GLY A 137 5.50 -6.64 10.62
N LEU A 138 5.95 -5.70 11.46
CA LEU A 138 6.28 -5.93 12.88
C LEU A 138 5.13 -6.56 13.67
N LEU A 139 3.88 -6.14 13.40
CA LEU A 139 2.69 -6.61 14.11
C LEU A 139 2.32 -8.06 13.80
N LEU A 140 2.91 -8.69 12.78
CA LEU A 140 2.74 -10.14 12.54
C LEU A 140 3.17 -10.97 13.76
N LYS A 141 4.10 -10.48 14.59
CA LYS A 141 4.51 -11.17 15.82
C LYS A 141 3.37 -11.31 16.84
N LYS A 142 2.31 -10.50 16.72
CA LYS A 142 1.14 -10.53 17.61
C LYS A 142 0.02 -11.46 17.11
N SER A 143 0.13 -12.01 15.90
CA SER A 143 -0.89 -12.88 15.31
C SER A 143 -0.26 -14.13 14.69
N PRO A 144 -0.22 -15.25 15.43
CA PRO A 144 0.30 -16.52 14.90
C PRO A 144 -0.42 -16.98 13.62
N VAL A 145 -1.73 -16.72 13.54
CA VAL A 145 -2.54 -17.07 12.36
C VAL A 145 -2.08 -16.29 11.13
N LEU A 146 -1.97 -14.96 11.23
CA LEU A 146 -1.52 -14.15 10.09
C LEU A 146 -0.08 -14.45 9.73
N GLN A 147 0.80 -14.61 10.71
CA GLN A 147 2.19 -15.00 10.47
C GLN A 147 2.26 -16.32 9.68
N TYR A 148 1.42 -17.29 10.01
CA TYR A 148 1.34 -18.56 9.29
C TYR A 148 0.78 -18.40 7.87
N LEU A 149 -0.21 -17.52 7.66
CA LEU A 149 -0.73 -17.23 6.32
C LEU A 149 0.33 -16.54 5.43
N TYR A 150 1.07 -15.57 5.95
CA TYR A 150 2.19 -14.94 5.23
C TYR A 150 3.29 -15.94 4.89
N TYR A 151 3.56 -16.89 5.79
CA TYR A 151 4.45 -18.01 5.52
C TYR A 151 3.91 -18.90 4.37
N LEU A 152 2.65 -19.33 4.42
CA LEU A 152 2.11 -20.23 3.38
C LEU A 152 2.03 -19.54 2.01
N ALA A 153 1.61 -18.28 1.97
CA ALA A 153 1.46 -17.50 0.75
C ALA A 153 2.80 -16.93 0.23
N GLN A 154 3.87 -17.00 1.04
CA GLN A 154 5.20 -16.44 0.72
C GLN A 154 5.14 -14.96 0.29
N ILE A 155 4.27 -14.18 0.93
CA ILE A 155 4.18 -12.73 0.71
C ILE A 155 5.49 -12.08 1.20
N PRO A 156 6.22 -11.34 0.35
CA PRO A 156 7.45 -10.69 0.75
C PRO A 156 7.23 -9.60 1.81
N ILE A 157 8.17 -9.51 2.75
CA ILE A 157 8.16 -8.53 3.85
C ILE A 157 9.51 -7.82 3.88
N ALA A 158 9.55 -6.54 3.51
CA ALA A 158 10.75 -5.72 3.62
C ALA A 158 10.82 -5.14 5.05
N MET A 159 11.85 -5.49 5.81
CA MET A 159 11.97 -5.08 7.20
C MET A 159 13.18 -4.16 7.40
N SER A 160 12.97 -3.06 8.13
CA SER A 160 13.98 -2.05 8.44
C SER A 160 14.35 -2.01 9.94
N PRO A 161 15.03 -3.03 10.52
CA PRO A 161 15.26 -3.11 11.97
C PRO A 161 15.93 -1.90 12.61
N LEU A 162 16.85 -1.23 11.88
CA LEU A 162 17.51 -0.02 12.38
C LEU A 162 16.55 1.18 12.45
N SER A 163 15.68 1.35 11.46
CA SER A 163 14.62 2.37 11.52
C SER A 163 13.63 2.05 12.64
N ASN A 164 13.15 0.80 12.72
CA ASN A 164 12.19 0.42 13.77
C ASN A 164 12.74 0.66 15.19
N ASN A 165 14.07 0.50 15.39
CA ASN A 165 14.74 0.80 16.66
C ASN A 165 14.75 2.27 17.04
N SER A 166 14.70 3.17 16.06
CA SER A 166 14.71 4.61 16.33
C SER A 166 13.40 5.11 16.93
N LEU A 167 12.27 4.42 16.68
CA LEU A 167 10.94 4.97 16.98
C LEU A 167 9.99 4.01 17.72
N PHE A 168 10.04 2.71 17.45
CA PHE A 168 8.93 1.81 17.81
C PHE A 168 9.32 0.58 18.64
N LEU A 169 10.55 0.08 18.50
CA LEU A 169 10.91 -1.23 19.02
C LEU A 169 12.41 -1.39 19.24
N GLU A 170 12.85 -1.66 20.46
CA GLU A 170 14.25 -2.02 20.75
C GLU A 170 14.79 -3.05 19.75
N TYR A 171 16.01 -2.83 19.25
CA TYR A 171 16.62 -3.63 18.19
C TYR A 171 16.62 -5.14 18.49
N SER A 172 16.90 -5.51 19.75
CA SER A 172 16.91 -6.90 20.22
C SER A 172 15.53 -7.58 20.18
N LYS A 173 14.44 -6.80 20.17
CA LYS A 173 13.06 -7.26 20.12
C LYS A 173 12.48 -7.28 18.70
N ASN A 174 13.27 -6.93 17.68
CA ASN A 174 12.83 -6.96 16.29
C ASN A 174 12.61 -8.42 15.82
N PRO A 175 11.45 -8.76 15.24
CA PRO A 175 11.11 -10.14 14.92
C PRO A 175 11.77 -10.66 13.64
N LEU A 176 12.58 -9.85 12.92
CA LEU A 176 13.22 -10.26 11.66
C LEU A 176 13.92 -11.63 11.75
N ARG A 177 14.75 -11.83 12.79
CA ARG A 177 15.48 -13.10 12.96
C ARG A 177 14.53 -14.27 13.19
N GLU A 178 13.47 -14.07 13.95
CA GLU A 178 12.45 -15.08 14.20
C GLU A 178 11.68 -15.41 12.92
N PHE A 179 11.27 -14.41 12.15
CA PHE A 179 10.56 -14.58 10.90
C PHE A 179 11.42 -15.31 9.87
N LEU A 180 12.71 -14.97 9.76
CA LEU A 180 13.67 -15.67 8.92
C LEU A 180 13.82 -17.14 9.33
N HIS A 181 13.98 -17.44 10.62
CA HIS A 181 14.07 -18.82 11.11
C HIS A 181 12.79 -19.63 10.85
N LYS A 182 11.63 -18.97 10.83
CA LYS A 182 10.33 -19.58 10.50
C LYS A 182 10.09 -19.73 8.98
N GLY A 183 11.00 -19.23 8.14
CA GLY A 183 10.89 -19.33 6.69
C GLY A 183 9.89 -18.34 6.06
N LEU A 184 9.56 -17.24 6.75
CA LEU A 184 8.84 -16.14 6.10
C LEU A 184 9.75 -15.48 5.06
N HIS A 185 9.15 -14.97 3.99
CA HIS A 185 9.86 -14.31 2.88
C HIS A 185 10.28 -12.89 3.28
N VAL A 186 11.29 -12.78 4.14
CA VAL A 186 11.76 -11.50 4.68
C VAL A 186 13.01 -11.00 3.95
N SER A 187 13.12 -9.68 3.82
CA SER A 187 14.32 -8.99 3.35
C SER A 187 14.74 -7.87 4.31
N LEU A 188 16.00 -7.46 4.21
CA LEU A 188 16.51 -6.26 4.88
C LEU A 188 16.29 -5.04 4.00
N SER A 189 15.70 -4.00 4.57
CA SER A 189 15.55 -2.67 3.98
C SER A 189 16.19 -1.59 4.86
N THR A 190 16.31 -0.38 4.31
CA THR A 190 16.98 0.77 4.94
C THR A 190 16.03 1.82 5.49
N ASP A 191 14.73 1.50 5.52
CA ASP A 191 13.66 2.49 5.34
C ASP A 191 13.71 3.17 3.95
#